data_AF-A0A952P5T0-F1
#
_entry.id   AF-A0A952P5T0-F1
#
_cell.length_a   1.000
_cell.length_b   1.000
_cell.length_c   1.000
_cell.angle_alpha   90.00
_cell.angle_beta   90.00
_cell.angle_gamma   90.00
#
_symmetry.space_group_name_H-M   'P 1'
#
loop_
_entity.id
_entity.type
_entity.pdbx_description
1 polymer ?
#
loop_
_entity_poly.entity_id
_entity_poly.type
_entity_poly.pdbx_seq_one_letter_code
_entity_poly.pdbx_strand_id
1 'polypeptide(L)'
;MSKRVLFFILLFAQSVARAELNLIGNIFVSYTGSGVVDDSAANPGNRGAAVPDSLLIMEIRPEFHYRTESSLEFVLRSRHLGSYHETRLAGPDEHRSGVDGDSDLSDAFLGWGVTDTLSTTIGLQNYQWGPAEIASPSNVFFHFNNDQRSYYYKEKGRVLARVNWTPRPDWSFILIYEPMDNRQPNWVYDREFKPQSAFKIEKQFENPANSVALVAGNMEGRSDYVGEHFNWSPVEGYSLYADLRHQRNETHYKPVAALGNFVHLTDTQAAEGNWATLAVVGFRFEGRTDFRQEFIYNQSGYDKDQWTQVNRSVTELSPYLLSNLSAFSQPGLELRSRSYSYTSIRIPDLGPRDTISVSARVLASLIQDSGALQLNYEQNLNDEMVLSAETTNFFGQKNTEFRLLKDHQYSIGLKYSF
;
A
#
# COMPACT_ATOMS: atom_id res chain seq x y z
N MET A 1 -34.02 0.43 30.97
CA MET A 1 -32.74 -0.20 31.32
C MET A 1 -32.97 -1.72 31.41
N SER A 2 -32.84 -2.44 30.29
CA SER A 2 -32.80 -3.91 30.30
C SER A 2 -31.96 -4.39 29.12
N LYS A 3 -31.00 -5.27 29.43
CA LYS A 3 -29.99 -5.81 28.53
C LYS A 3 -30.64 -6.85 27.60
N ARG A 4 -30.51 -6.67 26.29
CA ARG A 4 -30.76 -7.73 25.30
C ARG A 4 -29.49 -8.55 25.17
N VAL A 5 -29.54 -9.79 25.67
CA VAL A 5 -28.57 -10.84 25.38
C VAL A 5 -28.94 -11.41 24.01
N LEU A 6 -28.03 -11.28 23.04
CA LEU A 6 -28.15 -11.94 21.74
C LEU A 6 -27.82 -13.42 21.93
N PHE A 7 -28.80 -14.28 21.70
CA PHE A 7 -28.66 -15.73 21.71
C PHE A 7 -28.06 -16.17 20.36
N PHE A 8 -26.83 -16.70 20.35
CA PHE A 8 -26.31 -17.43 19.21
C PHE A 8 -26.77 -18.89 19.33
N ILE A 9 -27.58 -19.34 18.36
CA ILE A 9 -27.92 -20.76 18.19
C ILE A 9 -26.74 -21.43 17.48
N LEU A 10 -25.91 -22.14 18.24
CA LEU A 10 -25.04 -23.19 17.73
C LEU A 10 -25.86 -24.47 17.63
N LEU A 11 -26.44 -24.71 16.45
CA LEU A 11 -26.99 -26.02 16.10
C LEU A 11 -25.82 -26.99 15.87
N PHE A 12 -25.47 -27.74 16.91
CA PHE A 12 -24.57 -28.88 16.84
C PHE A 12 -25.24 -30.01 16.05
N ALA A 13 -24.93 -30.10 14.75
CA ALA A 13 -25.01 -31.36 14.03
C ALA A 13 -23.65 -32.06 14.21
N GLN A 14 -23.67 -33.18 14.94
CA GLN A 14 -22.51 -34.05 15.15
C GLN A 14 -22.16 -34.79 13.86
N SER A 15 -21.37 -34.16 13.00
CA SER A 15 -20.40 -34.87 12.17
C SER A 15 -19.04 -34.62 12.81
N VAL A 16 -18.25 -35.67 13.05
CA VAL A 16 -16.86 -35.56 13.51
C VAL A 16 -16.04 -34.98 12.36
N ALA A 17 -16.22 -33.69 12.09
CA ALA A 17 -15.46 -32.96 11.10
C ALA A 17 -14.06 -32.78 11.69
N ARG A 18 -13.04 -33.24 10.98
CA ARG A 18 -11.66 -32.93 11.37
C ARG A 18 -11.48 -31.42 11.23
N ALA A 19 -10.88 -30.84 12.26
CA ALA A 19 -10.51 -29.44 12.26
C ALA A 19 -9.00 -29.35 12.39
N GLU A 20 -8.40 -28.54 11.54
CA GLU A 20 -6.98 -28.24 11.59
C GLU A 20 -6.79 -26.92 12.30
N LEU A 21 -5.89 -26.91 13.28
CA LEU A 21 -5.51 -25.74 14.03
C LEU A 21 -4.01 -25.52 13.88
N ASN A 22 -3.65 -24.39 13.28
CA ASN A 22 -2.26 -23.99 13.11
C ASN A 22 -2.02 -22.66 13.83
N LEU A 23 -0.98 -22.63 14.65
CA LEU A 23 -0.41 -21.44 15.25
C LEU A 23 1.01 -21.31 14.71
N ILE A 24 1.27 -20.23 13.98
CA ILE A 24 2.60 -19.87 13.49
C ILE A 24 2.85 -18.42 13.83
N GLY A 25 4.10 -17.99 13.84
CA GLY A 25 4.37 -16.57 14.09
C GLY A 25 5.73 -16.10 13.63
N ASN A 26 5.88 -14.78 13.66
CA ASN A 26 7.14 -14.13 13.34
C ASN A 26 7.48 -13.07 14.39
N ILE A 27 8.76 -12.94 14.70
CA ILE A 27 9.34 -11.84 15.48
C ILE A 27 10.32 -11.10 14.57
N PHE A 28 10.20 -9.78 14.50
CA PHE A 28 11.10 -8.91 13.77
C PHE A 28 11.79 -7.97 14.75
N VAL A 29 13.10 -7.81 14.59
CA VAL A 29 13.85 -6.74 15.26
C VAL A 29 14.63 -6.00 14.19
N SER A 30 14.47 -4.69 14.11
CA SER A 30 15.15 -3.89 13.10
C SER A 30 15.58 -2.53 13.64
N TYR A 31 16.77 -2.10 13.21
CA TYR A 31 17.25 -0.74 13.41
C TYR A 31 17.22 -0.01 12.07
N THR A 32 16.67 1.20 12.07
CA THR A 32 16.65 2.10 10.93
C THR A 32 17.36 3.40 11.29
N GLY A 33 18.31 3.81 10.45
CA GLY A 33 18.89 5.15 10.48
C GLY A 33 18.42 5.96 9.28
N SER A 34 18.21 7.27 9.47
CA SER A 34 17.83 8.16 8.37
C SER A 34 18.59 9.49 8.40
N GLY A 35 18.95 9.97 7.21
CA GLY A 35 19.45 11.32 7.02
C GLY A 35 18.30 12.24 6.64
N VAL A 36 17.91 13.11 7.58
CA VAL A 36 16.92 14.15 7.35
C VAL A 36 17.55 15.29 6.54
N VAL A 37 16.74 15.93 5.68
CA VAL A 37 17.19 17.13 4.97
C VAL A 37 17.13 18.31 5.94
N ASP A 38 18.24 18.61 6.62
CA ASP A 38 18.32 19.66 7.65
C ASP A 38 17.84 21.05 7.15
N ASP A 39 18.08 21.35 5.87
CA ASP A 39 17.68 22.59 5.19
C ASP A 39 16.39 22.43 4.34
N SER A 40 15.51 21.49 4.68
CA SER A 40 14.23 21.37 3.97
C SER A 40 13.39 22.62 4.23
N ALA A 41 12.95 23.30 3.18
CA ALA A 41 12.07 24.46 3.34
C ALA A 41 10.69 24.05 3.88
N ALA A 42 10.28 22.78 3.67
CA ALA A 42 9.02 22.24 4.17
C ALA A 42 9.13 21.71 5.61
N ASN A 43 10.34 21.44 6.08
CA ASN A 43 10.60 20.90 7.40
C ASN A 43 11.91 21.46 8.00
N PRO A 44 12.01 22.79 8.19
CA PRO A 44 13.27 23.43 8.57
C PRO A 44 13.74 22.92 9.93
N GLY A 45 14.96 22.38 9.96
CA GLY A 45 15.56 21.78 11.16
C GLY A 45 14.69 20.69 11.79
N ASN A 46 13.94 19.95 10.97
CA ASN A 46 13.09 18.83 11.34
C ASN A 46 11.97 19.15 12.36
N ARG A 47 11.59 20.42 12.52
CA ARG A 47 10.65 20.84 13.58
C ARG A 47 9.19 20.50 13.31
N GLY A 48 8.81 20.36 12.05
CA GLY A 48 7.43 20.11 11.64
C GLY A 48 7.11 18.61 11.61
N ALA A 49 7.89 17.85 10.83
CA ALA A 49 7.66 16.42 10.65
C ALA A 49 8.31 15.55 11.74
N ALA A 50 9.31 16.07 12.46
CA ALA A 50 10.00 15.36 13.56
C ALA A 50 10.45 13.94 13.19
N VAL A 51 10.94 13.78 11.95
CA VAL A 51 11.36 12.49 11.39
C VAL A 51 12.48 11.90 12.25
N PRO A 52 12.37 10.66 12.75
CA PRO A 52 13.43 10.06 13.55
C PRO A 52 14.72 9.84 12.75
N ASP A 53 15.85 10.22 13.33
CA ASP A 53 17.18 9.93 12.80
C ASP A 53 17.55 8.47 13.08
N SER A 54 17.07 7.93 14.19
CA SER A 54 17.21 6.53 14.55
C SER A 54 15.90 5.95 15.08
N LEU A 55 15.63 4.71 14.67
CA LEU A 55 14.40 3.99 15.00
C LEU A 55 14.72 2.52 15.20
N LEU A 56 14.52 2.03 16.42
CA LEU A 56 14.57 0.61 16.76
C LEU A 56 13.14 0.09 16.86
N ILE A 57 12.82 -0.96 16.11
CA ILE A 57 11.51 -1.61 16.09
C ILE A 57 11.66 -3.05 16.56
N MET A 58 10.75 -3.47 17.43
CA MET A 58 10.45 -4.88 17.70
C MET A 58 8.99 -5.14 17.31
N GLU A 59 8.76 -6.16 16.51
CA GLU A 59 7.42 -6.51 16.04
C GLU A 59 7.13 -8.00 16.21
N ILE A 60 5.94 -8.33 16.70
CA ILE A 60 5.47 -9.72 16.87
C ILE A 60 4.19 -9.90 16.06
N ARG A 61 4.17 -10.92 15.19
CA ARG A 61 3.05 -11.25 14.30
C ARG A 61 2.60 -12.70 14.50
N PRO A 62 1.77 -13.01 15.51
CA PRO A 62 1.18 -14.34 15.63
C PRO A 62 0.05 -14.50 14.62
N GLU A 63 -0.09 -15.71 14.09
CA GLU A 63 -1.13 -16.11 13.15
C GLU A 63 -1.84 -17.36 13.64
N PHE A 64 -3.15 -17.24 13.76
CA PHE A 64 -4.06 -18.33 14.09
C PHE A 64 -4.90 -18.65 12.85
N HIS A 65 -4.82 -19.90 12.41
CA HIS A 65 -5.62 -20.40 11.30
C HIS A 65 -6.37 -21.65 11.75
N TYR A 66 -7.69 -21.57 11.66
CA TYR A 66 -8.61 -22.67 11.92
C TYR A 66 -9.39 -23.01 10.66
N ARG A 67 -9.33 -24.28 10.22
CA ARG A 67 -10.06 -24.75 9.04
C ARG A 67 -10.82 -26.04 9.36
N THR A 68 -12.04 -26.14 8.84
CA THR A 68 -12.86 -27.35 8.94
C THR A 68 -12.94 -28.07 7.58
N GLU A 69 -13.25 -29.37 7.60
CA GLU A 69 -13.61 -30.12 6.39
C GLU A 69 -14.86 -29.56 5.69
N SER A 70 -15.75 -28.86 6.41
CA SER A 70 -16.97 -28.24 5.89
C SER A 70 -16.73 -26.92 5.13
N SER A 71 -15.49 -26.66 4.70
CA SER A 71 -15.08 -25.45 3.97
C SER A 71 -15.23 -24.14 4.76
N LEU A 72 -15.26 -24.21 6.09
CA LEU A 72 -15.18 -23.03 6.95
C LEU A 72 -13.72 -22.73 7.26
N GLU A 73 -13.35 -21.47 7.16
CA GLU A 73 -12.01 -20.97 7.44
C GLU A 73 -12.11 -19.76 8.37
N PHE A 74 -11.33 -19.74 9.43
CA PHE A 74 -11.16 -18.59 10.28
C PHE A 74 -9.68 -18.25 10.40
N VAL A 75 -9.35 -17.00 10.10
CA VAL A 75 -7.99 -16.48 10.16
C VAL A 75 -7.97 -15.28 11.09
N LEU A 76 -7.01 -15.27 12.02
CA LEU A 76 -6.73 -14.16 12.91
C LEU A 76 -5.22 -13.90 12.92
N ARG A 77 -4.82 -12.72 12.46
CA ARG A 77 -3.43 -12.26 12.45
C ARG A 77 -3.35 -10.95 13.20
N SER A 78 -2.78 -10.99 14.41
CA SER A 78 -2.48 -9.77 15.16
C SER A 78 -1.07 -9.28 14.86
N ARG A 79 -0.82 -8.02 15.22
CA ARG A 79 0.45 -7.35 15.09
C ARG A 79 0.68 -6.54 16.35
N HIS A 80 1.84 -6.72 16.98
CA HIS A 80 2.25 -5.99 18.17
C HIS A 80 3.58 -5.33 17.87
N LEU A 81 3.60 -4.00 17.90
CA LEU A 81 4.75 -3.17 17.56
C LEU A 81 5.22 -2.42 18.81
N GLY A 82 6.50 -2.52 19.11
CA GLY A 82 7.18 -1.64 20.06
C GLY A 82 8.30 -0.91 19.33
N SER A 83 8.40 0.40 19.53
CA SER A 83 9.45 1.20 18.90
C SER A 83 10.11 2.16 19.88
N TYR A 84 11.43 2.29 19.77
CA TYR A 84 12.21 3.37 20.36
C TYR A 84 12.71 4.27 19.24
N HIS A 85 12.54 5.57 19.38
CA HIS A 85 12.96 6.54 18.37
C HIS A 85 13.76 7.67 18.99
N GLU A 86 14.69 8.23 18.20
CA GLU A 86 15.42 9.45 18.53
C GLU A 86 15.35 10.41 17.35
N THR A 87 14.93 11.64 17.63
CA THR A 87 14.75 12.71 16.66
C THR A 87 15.64 13.88 17.03
N ARG A 88 16.50 14.30 16.09
CA ARG A 88 17.24 15.55 16.19
C ARG A 88 16.40 16.70 15.63
N LEU A 89 16.42 17.82 16.36
CA LEU A 89 15.79 19.08 15.95
C LEU A 89 16.85 20.13 15.65
N ALA A 90 16.43 21.31 15.19
CA ALA A 90 17.31 22.36 14.67
C ALA A 90 18.45 22.82 15.61
N GLY A 91 18.38 22.56 16.91
CA GLY A 91 19.47 22.82 17.84
C GLY A 91 20.45 21.64 17.88
N PRO A 92 21.78 21.86 17.86
CA PRO A 92 22.76 20.76 17.89
C PRO A 92 22.61 19.82 19.09
N ASP A 93 22.03 20.31 20.19
CA ASP A 93 21.76 19.55 21.42
C ASP A 93 20.25 19.26 21.65
N GLU A 94 19.37 19.64 20.72
CA GLU A 94 17.93 19.41 20.86
C GLU A 94 17.60 18.01 20.34
N HIS A 95 17.53 17.04 21.25
CA HIS A 95 17.16 15.66 20.94
C HIS A 95 15.87 15.31 21.68
N ARG A 96 14.99 14.57 21.00
CA ARG A 96 13.80 13.97 21.61
C ARG A 96 13.88 12.48 21.41
N SER A 97 13.75 11.73 22.50
CA SER A 97 13.60 10.29 22.44
C SER A 97 12.25 9.89 23.02
N GLY A 98 11.73 8.77 22.51
CA GLY A 98 10.43 8.26 22.89
C GLY A 98 10.36 6.75 22.73
N VAL A 99 9.40 6.17 23.44
CA VAL A 99 9.01 4.77 23.29
C VAL A 99 7.52 4.74 23.01
N ASP A 100 7.16 4.10 21.92
CA ASP A 100 5.76 3.91 21.51
C ASP A 100 5.45 2.42 21.42
N GLY A 101 4.18 2.09 21.62
CA GLY A 101 3.66 0.75 21.44
C GLY A 101 2.33 0.82 20.71
N ASP A 102 2.16 -0.04 19.71
CA ASP A 102 0.91 -0.19 18.97
C ASP A 102 0.53 -1.66 18.87
N SER A 103 -0.76 -1.93 18.76
CA SER A 103 -1.28 -3.27 18.54
C SER A 103 -2.52 -3.21 17.67
N ASP A 104 -2.47 -3.93 16.55
CA ASP A 104 -3.55 -4.00 15.59
C ASP A 104 -3.87 -5.45 15.20
N LEU A 105 -5.03 -5.60 14.57
CA LEU A 105 -5.34 -6.77 13.77
C LEU A 105 -4.99 -6.42 12.33
N SER A 106 -4.17 -7.25 11.69
CA SER A 106 -3.90 -7.10 10.26
C SER A 106 -4.96 -7.81 9.43
N ASP A 107 -5.35 -9.02 9.87
CA ASP A 107 -6.43 -9.80 9.28
C ASP A 107 -7.25 -10.47 10.40
N ALA A 108 -8.56 -10.54 10.23
CA ALA A 108 -9.51 -11.20 11.12
C ALA A 108 -10.82 -11.48 10.35
N PHE A 109 -10.92 -12.65 9.73
CA PHE A 109 -12.05 -12.95 8.83
C PHE A 109 -12.56 -14.39 8.96
N LEU A 110 -13.79 -14.57 8.50
CA LEU A 110 -14.45 -15.85 8.32
C LEU A 110 -14.67 -16.09 6.82
N GLY A 111 -14.10 -17.17 6.30
CA GLY A 111 -14.32 -17.69 4.96
C GLY A 111 -15.29 -18.88 4.99
N TRP A 112 -16.13 -19.00 3.97
CA TRP A 112 -16.99 -20.16 3.78
C TRP A 112 -17.09 -20.52 2.30
N GLY A 113 -16.60 -21.72 1.95
CA GLY A 113 -16.88 -22.36 0.67
C GLY A 113 -18.28 -22.94 0.67
N VAL A 114 -19.24 -22.22 0.08
CA VAL A 114 -20.65 -22.63 0.03
C VAL A 114 -20.83 -23.81 -0.93
N THR A 115 -20.12 -23.78 -2.05
CA THR A 115 -20.00 -24.86 -3.04
C THR A 115 -18.59 -24.83 -3.64
N ASP A 116 -18.25 -25.78 -4.51
CA ASP A 116 -16.99 -25.80 -5.25
C ASP A 116 -16.80 -24.57 -6.18
N THR A 117 -17.89 -23.85 -6.50
CA THR A 117 -17.88 -22.68 -7.40
C THR A 117 -18.21 -21.37 -6.70
N LEU A 118 -18.62 -21.40 -5.43
CA LEU A 118 -19.10 -20.22 -4.70
C LEU A 118 -18.48 -20.17 -3.31
N SER A 119 -17.76 -19.09 -3.03
CA SER A 119 -17.23 -18.81 -1.69
C SER A 119 -17.58 -17.40 -1.24
N THR A 120 -17.65 -17.23 0.08
CA THR A 120 -17.88 -15.95 0.73
C THR A 120 -16.82 -15.70 1.80
N THR A 121 -16.46 -14.44 2.03
CA THR A 121 -15.51 -14.04 3.06
C THR A 121 -15.96 -12.74 3.69
N ILE A 122 -16.04 -12.69 5.02
CA ILE A 122 -16.42 -11.50 5.77
C ILE A 122 -15.44 -11.23 6.90
N GLY A 123 -15.03 -9.97 7.04
CA GLY A 123 -14.18 -9.52 8.14
C GLY A 123 -13.05 -8.62 7.65
N LEU A 124 -12.04 -8.47 8.50
CA LEU A 124 -10.83 -7.72 8.19
C LEU A 124 -9.92 -8.57 7.30
N GLN A 125 -9.70 -8.16 6.05
CA GLN A 125 -8.91 -8.94 5.10
C GLN A 125 -8.12 -8.02 4.16
N ASN A 126 -6.89 -8.42 3.84
CA ASN A 126 -6.11 -7.82 2.76
C ASN A 126 -6.39 -8.58 1.44
N TYR A 127 -7.18 -8.00 0.54
CA TYR A 127 -7.49 -8.59 -0.77
C TYR A 127 -7.04 -7.69 -1.91
N GLN A 128 -5.87 -8.01 -2.46
CA GLN A 128 -5.26 -7.31 -3.58
C GLN A 128 -5.44 -8.09 -4.89
N TRP A 129 -5.45 -7.36 -5.99
CA TRP A 129 -5.46 -7.89 -7.35
C TRP A 129 -4.79 -6.88 -8.27
N GLY A 130 -4.53 -7.31 -9.51
CA GLY A 130 -3.86 -6.49 -10.51
C GLY A 130 -2.46 -7.04 -10.80
N PRO A 131 -1.98 -6.91 -12.05
CA PRO A 131 -0.67 -7.44 -12.45
C PRO A 131 0.50 -6.52 -12.06
N ALA A 132 0.23 -5.25 -11.76
CA ALA A 132 1.26 -4.26 -11.48
C ALA A 132 1.92 -4.43 -10.11
N GLU A 133 3.23 -4.21 -10.04
CA GLU A 133 4.03 -4.29 -8.83
C GLU A 133 3.91 -3.02 -7.99
N ILE A 134 3.95 -1.83 -8.56
CA ILE A 134 4.00 -0.64 -7.72
C ILE A 134 2.64 -0.27 -7.14
N ALA A 135 1.62 -0.20 -7.97
CA ALA A 135 0.27 0.21 -7.61
C ALA A 135 -0.72 -0.58 -8.46
N SER A 136 -1.92 -0.83 -7.94
CA SER A 136 -2.96 -1.57 -8.66
C SER A 136 -4.18 -0.66 -8.89
N PRO A 137 -4.15 0.22 -9.90
CA PRO A 137 -5.19 1.23 -10.13
C PRO A 137 -6.62 0.70 -10.05
N SER A 138 -6.91 -0.46 -10.66
CA SER A 138 -8.25 -1.05 -10.65
C SER A 138 -8.74 -1.52 -9.28
N ASN A 139 -7.85 -1.60 -8.27
CA ASN A 139 -8.18 -1.88 -6.88
C ASN A 139 -8.26 -0.61 -6.04
N VAL A 140 -9.48 -0.16 -5.77
CA VAL A 140 -9.73 1.08 -5.01
C VAL A 140 -9.70 0.91 -3.49
N PHE A 141 -9.60 -0.32 -2.97
CA PHE A 141 -9.64 -0.58 -1.53
C PHE A 141 -8.27 -0.41 -0.85
N PHE A 142 -7.20 -0.58 -1.63
CA PHE A 142 -5.82 -0.52 -1.17
C PHE A 142 -5.06 0.51 -2.00
N HIS A 143 -4.68 1.60 -1.35
CA HIS A 143 -3.93 2.69 -1.98
C HIS A 143 -2.44 2.40 -1.94
N PHE A 144 -1.71 3.02 -2.87
CA PHE A 144 -0.27 2.92 -2.92
C PHE A 144 0.38 3.45 -1.64
N ASN A 145 1.40 2.74 -1.17
CA ASN A 145 2.27 3.23 -0.11
C ASN A 145 3.72 2.88 -0.47
N ASN A 146 4.62 3.87 -0.40
CA ASN A 146 6.04 3.70 -0.70
C ASN A 146 6.69 2.58 0.11
N ASP A 147 6.21 2.34 1.33
CA ASP A 147 6.76 1.32 2.21
C ASP A 147 6.26 -0.10 1.86
N GLN A 148 5.25 -0.27 0.98
CA GLN A 148 4.65 -1.58 0.62
C GLN A 148 5.63 -2.66 0.19
N ARG A 149 6.83 -2.24 -0.22
CA ARG A 149 7.87 -3.12 -0.74
C ARG A 149 9.04 -3.30 0.23
N SER A 150 9.03 -2.64 1.38
CA SER A 150 9.96 -2.91 2.48
C SER A 150 9.65 -4.25 3.13
N TYR A 151 10.70 -4.92 3.60
CA TYR A 151 10.59 -6.20 4.31
C TYR A 151 9.71 -6.14 5.57
N TYR A 152 9.70 -4.99 6.22
CA TYR A 152 8.97 -4.78 7.48
C TYR A 152 7.53 -4.36 7.25
N TYR A 153 7.16 -4.00 6.02
CA TYR A 153 5.83 -3.52 5.76
C TYR A 153 4.82 -4.66 5.77
N LYS A 154 3.66 -4.37 6.36
CA LYS A 154 2.49 -5.22 6.28
C LYS A 154 1.29 -4.33 6.02
N GLU A 155 0.65 -4.54 4.88
CA GLU A 155 -0.61 -3.89 4.58
C GLU A 155 -1.66 -4.35 5.59
N LYS A 156 -2.34 -3.39 6.22
CA LYS A 156 -3.44 -3.69 7.14
C LYS A 156 -4.70 -3.94 6.33
N GLY A 157 -5.39 -5.05 6.58
CA GLY A 157 -6.60 -5.44 5.86
C GLY A 157 -7.74 -4.43 6.06
N ARG A 158 -8.72 -4.44 5.15
CA ARG A 158 -9.94 -3.63 5.21
C ARG A 158 -11.13 -4.47 5.71
N VAL A 159 -12.16 -3.85 6.27
CA VAL A 159 -13.38 -4.57 6.67
C VAL A 159 -14.20 -4.84 5.43
N LEU A 160 -14.09 -6.04 4.85
CA LEU A 160 -14.70 -6.39 3.57
C LEU A 160 -15.68 -7.55 3.72
N ALA A 161 -16.77 -7.47 2.96
CA ALA A 161 -17.64 -8.59 2.61
C ALA A 161 -17.42 -8.91 1.14
N ARG A 162 -17.00 -10.14 0.84
CA ARG A 162 -16.64 -10.60 -0.51
C ARG A 162 -17.40 -11.86 -0.86
N VAL A 163 -17.87 -11.93 -2.10
CA VAL A 163 -18.43 -13.14 -2.71
C VAL A 163 -17.66 -13.43 -3.99
N ASN A 164 -17.13 -14.63 -4.10
CA ASN A 164 -16.44 -15.12 -5.30
C ASN A 164 -17.28 -16.23 -5.94
N TRP A 165 -17.62 -16.06 -7.21
CA TRP A 165 -18.34 -17.05 -8.00
C TRP A 165 -17.54 -17.41 -9.26
N THR A 166 -17.14 -18.68 -9.35
CA THR A 166 -16.32 -19.23 -10.43
C THR A 166 -17.09 -20.39 -11.09
N PRO A 167 -18.11 -20.10 -11.92
CA PRO A 167 -18.99 -21.13 -12.50
C PRO A 167 -18.25 -22.05 -13.48
N ARG A 168 -17.09 -21.62 -13.98
CA ARG A 168 -16.17 -22.37 -14.83
C ARG A 168 -14.73 -22.00 -14.45
N PRO A 169 -13.73 -22.87 -14.68
CA PRO A 169 -12.34 -22.59 -14.32
C PRO A 169 -11.75 -21.33 -14.97
N ASP A 170 -12.34 -20.88 -16.08
CA ASP A 170 -11.85 -19.79 -16.92
C ASP A 170 -12.61 -18.46 -16.73
N TRP A 171 -13.58 -18.42 -15.81
CA TRP A 171 -14.39 -17.23 -15.50
C TRP A 171 -14.53 -17.04 -13.99
N SER A 172 -14.24 -15.83 -13.51
CA SER A 172 -14.39 -15.45 -12.11
C SER A 172 -15.20 -14.16 -11.98
N PHE A 173 -16.17 -14.17 -11.08
CA PHE A 173 -17.01 -13.02 -10.73
C PHE A 173 -16.83 -12.73 -9.24
N ILE A 174 -16.47 -11.50 -8.92
CA ILE A 174 -16.11 -11.10 -7.56
C ILE A 174 -16.88 -9.86 -7.19
N LEU A 175 -17.71 -9.95 -6.15
CA LEU A 175 -18.41 -8.82 -5.55
C LEU A 175 -17.75 -8.49 -4.22
N ILE A 176 -17.41 -7.22 -4.00
CA ILE A 176 -16.75 -6.74 -2.79
C ILE A 176 -17.49 -5.51 -2.27
N TYR A 177 -17.67 -5.46 -0.96
CA TYR A 177 -18.24 -4.32 -0.26
C TYR A 177 -17.43 -4.02 1.01
N GLU A 178 -17.02 -2.76 1.16
CA GLU A 178 -16.42 -2.22 2.38
C GLU A 178 -17.45 -1.38 3.12
N PRO A 179 -18.15 -1.93 4.14
CA PRO A 179 -19.20 -1.22 4.86
C PRO A 179 -18.69 -0.14 5.82
N MET A 180 -17.46 -0.25 6.33
CA MET A 180 -16.96 0.59 7.41
C MET A 180 -15.44 0.75 7.37
N ASP A 181 -14.95 1.80 8.02
CA ASP A 181 -13.52 1.98 8.21
C ASP A 181 -12.92 0.94 9.16
N ASN A 182 -11.59 0.87 9.13
CA ASN A 182 -10.76 0.10 10.05
C ASN A 182 -9.80 1.00 10.86
N ARG A 183 -10.18 2.27 11.04
CA ARG A 183 -9.37 3.34 11.66
C ARG A 183 -8.01 3.57 11.00
N GLN A 184 -7.85 3.25 9.72
CA GLN A 184 -6.70 3.74 8.97
C GLN A 184 -6.81 5.26 8.76
N PRO A 185 -5.68 5.96 8.56
CA PRO A 185 -5.70 7.35 8.15
C PRO A 185 -6.56 7.54 6.91
N ASN A 186 -7.32 8.64 6.88
CA ASN A 186 -8.14 8.95 5.72
C ASN A 186 -7.25 9.18 4.49
N TRP A 187 -7.76 8.78 3.34
CA TRP A 187 -7.08 8.99 2.06
C TRP A 187 -6.99 10.48 1.68
N VAL A 188 -7.98 11.24 2.11
CA VAL A 188 -8.09 12.70 1.94
C VAL A 188 -8.22 13.34 3.33
N TYR A 189 -7.38 14.36 3.59
CA TYR A 189 -7.15 14.96 4.92
C TYR A 189 -8.40 15.31 5.75
N ASP A 190 -9.49 15.74 5.16
CA ASP A 190 -10.69 16.22 5.85
C ASP A 190 -11.94 15.38 5.58
N ARG A 191 -11.76 14.16 5.04
CA ARG A 191 -12.88 13.33 4.61
C ARG A 191 -13.07 12.10 5.47
N GLU A 192 -14.30 11.95 5.94
CA GLU A 192 -14.74 10.72 6.57
C GLU A 192 -14.88 9.61 5.53
N PHE A 193 -14.55 8.39 5.96
CA PHE A 193 -14.85 7.18 5.23
C PHE A 193 -16.32 7.12 4.79
N LYS A 194 -16.53 6.63 3.57
CA LYS A 194 -17.83 6.29 3.03
C LYS A 194 -17.79 4.88 2.44
N PRO A 195 -18.85 4.08 2.60
CA PRO A 195 -18.87 2.72 2.07
C PRO A 195 -18.58 2.68 0.58
N GLN A 196 -17.83 1.67 0.18
CA GLN A 196 -17.43 1.46 -1.22
C GLN A 196 -17.65 0.03 -1.65
N SER A 197 -17.86 -0.16 -2.95
CA SER A 197 -18.14 -1.46 -3.52
C SER A 197 -17.51 -1.61 -4.89
N ALA A 198 -17.21 -2.86 -5.26
CA ALA A 198 -16.68 -3.21 -6.56
C ALA A 198 -17.26 -4.53 -7.03
N PHE A 199 -17.50 -4.62 -8.33
CA PHE A 199 -17.78 -5.85 -9.03
C PHE A 199 -16.71 -6.07 -10.09
N LYS A 200 -16.02 -7.20 -10.00
CA LYS A 200 -14.97 -7.62 -10.92
C LYS A 200 -15.43 -8.84 -11.70
N ILE A 201 -15.21 -8.81 -13.01
CA ILE A 201 -15.34 -9.94 -13.92
C ILE A 201 -13.97 -10.22 -14.49
N GLU A 202 -13.47 -11.45 -14.36
CA GLU A 202 -12.18 -11.87 -14.90
C GLU A 202 -12.35 -13.09 -15.81
N LYS A 203 -11.66 -13.03 -16.95
CA LYS A 203 -11.58 -14.09 -17.94
C LYS A 203 -10.12 -14.55 -18.04
N GLN A 204 -9.89 -15.83 -17.75
CA GLN A 204 -8.62 -16.50 -17.99
C GLN A 204 -8.64 -17.22 -19.35
N PHE A 205 -7.50 -17.24 -20.03
CA PHE A 205 -7.33 -17.88 -21.33
C PHE A 205 -6.60 -19.23 -21.20
N GLU A 206 -6.33 -19.89 -22.33
CA GLU A 206 -5.68 -21.22 -22.35
C GLU A 206 -4.34 -21.25 -21.62
N ASN A 207 -3.54 -20.18 -21.75
CA ASN A 207 -2.42 -19.93 -20.84
C ASN A 207 -2.98 -19.25 -19.58
N PRO A 208 -2.91 -19.87 -18.39
CA PRO A 208 -3.44 -19.29 -17.15
C PRO A 208 -2.77 -17.98 -16.73
N ALA A 209 -1.56 -17.71 -17.24
CA ALA A 209 -0.92 -16.41 -17.06
C ALA A 209 -1.65 -15.30 -17.83
N ASN A 210 -2.39 -15.63 -18.89
CA ASN A 210 -3.12 -14.66 -19.68
C ASN A 210 -4.51 -14.43 -19.06
N SER A 211 -4.81 -13.17 -18.74
CA SER A 211 -6.10 -12.79 -18.19
C SER A 211 -6.51 -11.39 -18.62
N VAL A 212 -7.81 -11.16 -18.63
CA VAL A 212 -8.40 -9.82 -18.74
C VAL A 212 -9.50 -9.68 -17.71
N ALA A 213 -9.58 -8.52 -17.07
CA ALA A 213 -10.63 -8.22 -16.12
C ALA A 213 -11.19 -6.82 -16.31
N LEU A 214 -12.48 -6.70 -16.06
CA LEU A 214 -13.21 -5.45 -15.93
C LEU A 214 -13.71 -5.32 -14.50
N VAL A 215 -13.55 -4.14 -13.93
CA VAL A 215 -13.99 -3.79 -12.58
C VAL A 215 -14.87 -2.56 -12.70
N ALA A 216 -16.01 -2.55 -12.02
CA ALA A 216 -16.85 -1.37 -11.90
C ALA A 216 -17.34 -1.24 -10.46
N GLY A 217 -17.48 0.00 -9.99
CA GLY A 217 -17.86 0.21 -8.61
C GLY A 217 -17.99 1.67 -8.24
N ASN A 218 -18.14 1.89 -6.94
CA ASN A 218 -18.15 3.21 -6.34
C ASN A 218 -17.02 3.29 -5.32
N MET A 219 -16.19 4.32 -5.41
CA MET A 219 -15.14 4.66 -4.46
C MET A 219 -15.65 5.73 -3.51
N GLU A 220 -15.46 5.51 -2.20
CA GLU A 220 -15.88 6.41 -1.11
C GLU A 220 -17.31 6.98 -1.27
N GLY A 221 -18.27 6.17 -1.73
CA GLY A 221 -19.68 6.58 -1.85
C GLY A 221 -19.98 7.75 -2.81
N ARG A 222 -19.00 8.25 -3.59
CA ARG A 222 -19.14 9.51 -4.36
C ARG A 222 -18.56 9.48 -5.76
N SER A 223 -17.58 8.62 -6.01
CA SER A 223 -16.93 8.52 -7.32
C SER A 223 -17.24 7.17 -7.93
N ASP A 224 -18.00 7.16 -9.02
CA ASP A 224 -18.10 5.96 -9.85
C ASP A 224 -16.75 5.72 -10.53
N TYR A 225 -16.34 4.46 -10.64
CA TYR A 225 -15.12 4.12 -11.35
C TYR A 225 -15.31 2.87 -12.21
N VAL A 226 -14.51 2.82 -13.27
CA VAL A 226 -14.30 1.64 -14.11
C VAL A 226 -12.81 1.36 -14.13
N GLY A 227 -12.44 0.14 -13.79
CA GLY A 227 -11.06 -0.34 -13.83
C GLY A 227 -10.91 -1.50 -14.79
N GLU A 228 -9.73 -1.64 -15.35
CA GLU A 228 -9.40 -2.68 -16.32
C GLU A 228 -8.01 -3.21 -15.97
N HIS A 229 -7.81 -4.52 -16.05
CA HIS A 229 -6.45 -5.04 -16.11
C HIS A 229 -6.32 -6.18 -17.08
N PHE A 230 -5.14 -6.28 -17.64
CA PHE A 230 -4.77 -7.23 -18.68
C PHE A 230 -3.38 -7.76 -18.36
N ASN A 231 -3.20 -9.07 -18.51
CA ASN A 231 -1.89 -9.71 -18.45
C ASN A 231 -1.75 -10.66 -19.64
N TRP A 232 -0.60 -10.60 -20.32
CA TRP A 232 -0.31 -11.44 -21.47
C TRP A 232 1.14 -11.89 -21.49
N SER A 233 1.31 -13.21 -21.38
CA SER A 233 2.55 -13.94 -21.57
C SER A 233 2.58 -14.61 -22.93
N PRO A 234 3.20 -13.96 -23.95
CA PRO A 234 3.35 -14.56 -25.27
C PRO A 234 4.26 -15.79 -25.27
N VAL A 235 5.26 -15.81 -24.38
CA VAL A 235 6.22 -16.89 -24.20
C VAL A 235 6.51 -17.04 -22.71
N GLU A 236 7.02 -18.21 -22.33
CA GLU A 236 7.40 -18.49 -20.95
C GLU A 236 8.43 -17.46 -20.45
N GLY A 237 8.22 -16.98 -19.23
CA GLY A 237 9.10 -16.02 -18.58
C GLY A 237 8.98 -14.58 -19.08
N TYR A 238 8.11 -14.25 -20.03
CA TYR A 238 7.88 -12.86 -20.43
C TYR A 238 6.40 -12.51 -20.29
N SER A 239 6.10 -11.31 -19.81
CA SER A 239 4.72 -10.78 -19.77
C SER A 239 4.67 -9.28 -20.03
N LEU A 240 3.58 -8.88 -20.68
CA LEU A 240 3.14 -7.50 -20.79
C LEU A 240 1.83 -7.36 -20.04
N TYR A 241 1.68 -6.26 -19.31
CA TYR A 241 0.47 -6.03 -18.54
C TYR A 241 0.09 -4.57 -18.50
N ALA A 242 -1.18 -4.34 -18.19
CA ALA A 242 -1.73 -3.03 -17.93
C ALA A 242 -2.77 -3.12 -16.80
N ASP A 243 -2.87 -2.07 -16.00
CA ASP A 243 -3.87 -1.89 -14.96
C ASP A 243 -4.30 -0.42 -14.96
N LEU A 244 -5.60 -0.17 -15.11
CA LEU A 244 -6.18 1.15 -15.32
C LEU A 244 -7.36 1.38 -14.39
N ARG A 245 -7.56 2.65 -14.03
CA ARG A 245 -8.74 3.17 -13.35
C ARG A 245 -9.16 4.46 -14.01
N HIS A 246 -10.40 4.49 -14.47
CA HIS A 246 -11.11 5.70 -14.86
C HIS A 246 -12.09 6.05 -13.76
N GLN A 247 -11.92 7.22 -13.13
CA GLN A 247 -12.73 7.66 -12.01
C GLN A 247 -13.47 8.94 -12.38
N ARG A 248 -14.78 8.93 -12.17
CA ARG A 248 -15.61 10.12 -12.30
C ARG A 248 -15.60 10.88 -10.99
N ASN A 249 -15.54 12.21 -11.06
CA ASN A 249 -15.59 13.08 -9.90
C ASN A 249 -14.45 12.82 -8.88
N GLU A 250 -13.27 12.43 -9.38
CA GLU A 250 -12.11 12.18 -8.53
C GLU A 250 -11.83 13.38 -7.63
N THR A 251 -11.65 13.08 -6.36
CA THR A 251 -11.34 14.07 -5.34
C THR A 251 -9.85 14.07 -5.07
N HIS A 252 -9.25 15.24 -5.12
CA HIS A 252 -7.93 15.49 -4.59
C HIS A 252 -7.74 16.98 -4.36
N TYR A 253 -6.69 17.35 -3.63
CA TYR A 253 -6.31 18.75 -3.48
C TYR A 253 -5.53 19.23 -4.71
N LYS A 254 -5.84 20.44 -5.17
CA LYS A 254 -5.03 21.16 -6.18
C LYS A 254 -4.59 22.52 -5.67
N PRO A 255 -3.42 23.01 -6.11
CA PRO A 255 -3.02 24.37 -5.85
C PRO A 255 -3.96 25.34 -6.59
N VAL A 256 -4.55 26.26 -5.85
CA VAL A 256 -5.36 27.36 -6.39
C VAL A 256 -4.79 28.68 -5.89
N ALA A 257 -4.70 29.66 -6.78
CA ALA A 257 -4.28 31.01 -6.41
C ALA A 257 -5.30 31.63 -5.43
N ALA A 258 -4.81 32.13 -4.31
CA ALA A 258 -5.59 32.82 -3.29
C ALA A 258 -5.22 34.33 -3.26
N LEU A 259 -5.98 35.10 -2.46
CA LEU A 259 -5.71 36.52 -2.26
C LEU A 259 -4.27 36.76 -1.80
N GLY A 260 -3.64 37.83 -2.30
CA GLY A 260 -2.28 38.21 -1.87
C GLY A 260 -1.15 37.35 -2.46
N ASN A 261 -1.35 36.71 -3.62
CA ASN A 261 -0.38 35.81 -4.27
C ASN A 261 -0.05 34.53 -3.47
N PHE A 262 -0.85 34.20 -2.46
CA PHE A 262 -0.75 32.93 -1.76
C PHE A 262 -1.31 31.79 -2.60
N VAL A 263 -0.92 30.57 -2.27
CA VAL A 263 -1.48 29.34 -2.84
C VAL A 263 -2.21 28.59 -1.74
N HIS A 264 -3.44 28.19 -2.02
CA HIS A 264 -4.24 27.35 -1.15
C HIS A 264 -4.49 26.01 -1.85
N LEU A 265 -4.15 24.91 -1.16
CA LEU A 265 -4.54 23.58 -1.59
C LEU A 265 -6.03 23.43 -1.34
N THR A 266 -6.81 23.52 -2.41
CA THR A 266 -8.26 23.45 -2.34
C THR A 266 -8.70 22.11 -2.89
N ASP A 267 -9.62 21.47 -2.19
CA ASP A 267 -10.31 20.28 -2.67
C ASP A 267 -10.97 20.64 -4.00
N THR A 268 -10.59 19.94 -5.07
CA THR A 268 -11.36 20.00 -6.31
C THR A 268 -12.63 19.20 -6.08
N GLN A 269 -13.60 19.77 -5.37
CA GLN A 269 -14.95 19.25 -5.43
C GLN A 269 -15.29 19.17 -6.91
N ALA A 270 -15.49 17.94 -7.36
CA ALA A 270 -15.54 17.58 -8.76
C ALA A 270 -16.28 18.65 -9.58
N ALA A 271 -15.60 19.24 -10.56
CA ALA A 271 -16.33 19.78 -11.68
C ALA A 271 -17.15 18.59 -12.23
N GLU A 272 -18.45 18.59 -11.95
CA GLU A 272 -19.32 17.43 -12.14
C GLU A 272 -19.13 16.87 -13.55
N GLY A 273 -18.82 15.57 -13.64
CA GLY A 273 -18.74 14.87 -14.94
C GLY A 273 -17.34 14.71 -15.54
N ASN A 274 -16.29 15.26 -14.94
CA ASN A 274 -14.92 14.98 -15.41
C ASN A 274 -14.46 13.58 -14.98
N TRP A 275 -13.84 12.88 -15.94
CA TRP A 275 -13.17 11.61 -15.73
C TRP A 275 -11.67 11.83 -15.64
N ALA A 276 -11.03 11.15 -14.70
CA ALA A 276 -9.59 11.10 -14.55
C ALA A 276 -9.10 9.66 -14.65
N THR A 277 -7.94 9.47 -15.28
CA THR A 277 -7.35 8.16 -15.49
C THR A 277 -6.06 8.01 -14.70
N LEU A 278 -5.96 6.91 -13.95
CA LEU A 278 -4.71 6.36 -13.44
C LEU A 278 -4.41 5.08 -14.22
N ALA A 279 -3.22 4.97 -14.80
CA ALA A 279 -2.82 3.82 -15.59
C ALA A 279 -1.40 3.38 -15.24
N VAL A 280 -1.20 2.08 -15.15
CA VAL A 280 0.11 1.43 -15.09
C VAL A 280 0.20 0.49 -16.28
N VAL A 281 1.29 0.60 -17.04
CA VAL A 281 1.64 -0.36 -18.10
C VAL A 281 3.03 -0.90 -17.81
N GLY A 282 3.21 -2.20 -17.98
CA GLY A 282 4.45 -2.83 -17.56
C GLY A 282 4.88 -4.00 -18.42
N PHE A 283 6.16 -4.29 -18.30
CA PHE A 283 6.84 -5.45 -18.85
C PHE A 283 7.51 -6.19 -17.69
N ARG A 284 7.41 -7.51 -17.71
CA ARG A 284 8.09 -8.39 -16.76
C ARG A 284 8.81 -9.53 -17.49
N PHE A 285 10.02 -9.78 -17.03
CA PHE A 285 10.78 -10.99 -17.32
C PHE A 285 10.96 -11.79 -16.03
N GLU A 286 10.56 -13.06 -16.06
CA GLU A 286 10.66 -14.02 -14.96
C GLU A 286 11.51 -15.21 -15.42
N GLY A 287 12.73 -15.29 -14.91
CA GLY A 287 13.64 -16.43 -15.08
C GLY A 287 14.45 -16.64 -13.81
N ARG A 288 15.78 -16.81 -13.95
CA ARG A 288 16.69 -16.75 -12.79
C ARG A 288 16.67 -15.38 -12.10
N THR A 289 16.23 -14.36 -12.81
CA THR A 289 16.05 -13.00 -12.32
C THR A 289 14.63 -12.58 -12.63
N ASP A 290 13.97 -11.89 -11.69
CA ASP A 290 12.70 -11.19 -11.94
C ASP A 290 13.05 -9.73 -12.25
N PHE A 291 12.81 -9.31 -13.49
CA PHE A 291 13.01 -7.94 -13.94
C PHE A 291 11.66 -7.34 -14.34
N ARG A 292 11.38 -6.12 -13.88
CA ARG A 292 10.16 -5.40 -14.20
C ARG A 292 10.45 -3.96 -14.56
N GLN A 293 9.69 -3.45 -15.51
CA GLN A 293 9.67 -2.05 -15.90
C GLN A 293 8.22 -1.62 -16.03
N GLU A 294 7.83 -0.56 -15.32
CA GLU A 294 6.49 0.00 -15.36
C GLU A 294 6.56 1.49 -15.70
N PHE A 295 5.58 1.94 -16.47
CA PHE A 295 5.27 3.35 -16.66
C PHE A 295 3.91 3.65 -16.04
N ILE A 296 3.87 4.72 -15.27
CA ILE A 296 2.68 5.11 -14.50
C ILE A 296 2.25 6.49 -14.95
N TYR A 297 0.97 6.62 -15.28
CA TYR A 297 0.35 7.87 -15.65
C TYR A 297 -0.82 8.18 -14.72
N ASN A 298 -0.70 9.25 -13.95
CA ASN A 298 -1.76 9.77 -13.09
C ASN A 298 -2.26 11.10 -13.65
N GLN A 299 -3.41 11.11 -14.34
CA GLN A 299 -3.96 12.32 -14.95
C GLN A 299 -4.23 13.44 -13.93
N SER A 300 -4.59 13.06 -12.69
CA SER A 300 -4.88 13.98 -11.59
C SER A 300 -3.66 14.43 -10.81
N GLY A 301 -2.51 13.79 -11.04
CA GLY A 301 -1.24 14.22 -10.47
C GLY A 301 -0.86 15.66 -10.85
N TYR A 302 0.02 16.25 -10.05
CA TYR A 302 0.57 17.57 -10.30
C TYR A 302 1.51 17.52 -11.52
N ASP A 303 1.31 18.45 -12.44
CA ASP A 303 2.34 18.81 -13.42
C ASP A 303 3.42 19.70 -12.81
N LYS A 304 4.39 20.12 -13.62
CA LYS A 304 5.54 20.89 -13.18
C LYS A 304 5.16 22.25 -12.57
N ASP A 305 4.19 22.93 -13.16
CA ASP A 305 3.73 24.24 -12.69
C ASP A 305 2.91 24.10 -11.40
N GLN A 306 2.00 23.13 -11.37
CA GLN A 306 1.23 22.78 -10.18
C GLN A 306 2.16 22.35 -9.04
N TRP A 307 3.17 21.54 -9.30
CA TRP A 307 4.15 21.14 -8.29
C TRP A 307 4.88 22.34 -7.71
N THR A 308 5.29 23.27 -8.56
CA THR A 308 5.96 24.50 -8.10
C THR A 308 5.04 25.29 -7.17
N GLN A 309 3.75 25.39 -7.48
CA GLN A 309 2.76 26.05 -6.62
C GLN A 309 2.52 25.28 -5.31
N VAL A 310 2.38 23.96 -5.36
CA VAL A 310 2.22 23.10 -4.18
C VAL A 310 3.42 23.26 -3.27
N ASN A 311 4.64 23.19 -3.81
CA ASN A 311 5.86 23.36 -3.04
C ASN A 311 5.90 24.72 -2.36
N ARG A 312 5.59 25.82 -3.08
CA ARG A 312 5.49 27.15 -2.46
C ARG A 312 4.43 27.20 -1.36
N SER A 313 3.29 26.52 -1.55
CA SER A 313 2.18 26.50 -0.60
C SER A 313 2.52 25.84 0.75
N VAL A 314 3.51 24.94 0.78
CA VAL A 314 3.94 24.20 1.98
C VAL A 314 5.31 24.64 2.52
N THR A 315 5.99 25.56 1.84
CA THR A 315 7.33 26.05 2.22
C THR A 315 7.38 27.55 2.51
N GLU A 316 6.53 28.35 1.87
CA GLU A 316 6.44 29.79 2.12
C GLU A 316 5.45 30.09 3.25
N LEU A 317 5.78 31.10 4.07
CA LEU A 317 4.87 31.58 5.11
C LEU A 317 3.57 32.10 4.47
N SER A 318 2.47 31.47 4.85
CA SER A 318 1.13 31.71 4.30
C SER A 318 0.09 31.51 5.40
N PRO A 319 -1.04 32.24 5.40
CA PRO A 319 -2.15 31.95 6.31
C PRO A 319 -2.72 30.54 6.13
N TYR A 320 -2.42 29.88 5.01
CA TYR A 320 -2.86 28.52 4.69
C TYR A 320 -1.79 27.45 4.95
N LEU A 321 -0.64 27.79 5.53
CA LEU A 321 0.49 26.85 5.63
C LEU A 321 0.11 25.54 6.36
N LEU A 322 -0.60 25.63 7.49
CA LEU A 322 -1.00 24.45 8.25
C LEU A 322 -2.02 23.59 7.50
N SER A 323 -3.04 24.21 6.89
CA SER A 323 -4.03 23.46 6.10
C SER A 323 -3.40 22.85 4.84
N ASN A 324 -2.48 23.56 4.19
CA ASN A 324 -1.74 23.06 3.03
C ASN A 324 -0.83 21.88 3.41
N LEU A 325 -0.12 21.93 4.54
CA LEU A 325 0.72 20.82 4.98
C LEU A 325 -0.09 19.54 5.18
N SER A 326 -1.29 19.67 5.75
CA SER A 326 -2.16 18.53 5.96
C SER A 326 -2.83 18.03 4.68
N ALA A 327 -3.31 18.93 3.82
CA ALA A 327 -3.80 18.57 2.49
C ALA A 327 -2.71 17.92 1.62
N PHE A 328 -1.45 18.34 1.79
CA PHE A 328 -0.31 17.78 1.08
C PHE A 328 0.08 16.37 1.58
N SER A 329 -0.10 16.08 2.87
CA SER A 329 0.20 14.75 3.42
C SER A 329 -0.82 13.70 2.96
N GLN A 330 -2.09 14.08 2.82
CA GLN A 330 -3.20 13.24 2.36
C GLN A 330 -3.96 13.91 1.21
N PRO A 331 -3.34 13.96 0.00
CA PRO A 331 -3.88 14.74 -1.11
C PRO A 331 -5.02 14.05 -1.86
N GLY A 332 -5.31 12.78 -1.58
CA GLY A 332 -6.22 11.97 -2.38
C GLY A 332 -5.65 11.45 -3.70
N LEU A 333 -4.32 11.40 -3.84
CA LEU A 333 -3.61 10.96 -5.06
C LEU A 333 -2.72 9.76 -4.79
N GLU A 334 -2.86 8.69 -5.59
CA GLU A 334 -2.05 7.46 -5.46
C GLU A 334 -0.56 7.79 -5.57
N LEU A 335 -0.24 8.66 -6.53
CA LEU A 335 1.08 9.22 -6.72
C LEU A 335 0.93 10.72 -6.98
N ARG A 336 1.80 11.57 -6.42
CA ARG A 336 1.58 13.03 -6.41
C ARG A 336 1.82 13.69 -7.77
N SER A 337 2.77 13.22 -8.55
CA SER A 337 3.13 13.72 -9.89
C SER A 337 2.32 13.03 -10.99
N ARG A 338 2.30 13.58 -12.21
CA ARG A 338 1.56 12.96 -13.33
C ARG A 338 2.20 11.71 -13.93
N SER A 339 3.52 11.55 -13.83
CA SER A 339 4.20 10.51 -14.60
C SER A 339 5.42 9.97 -13.89
N TYR A 340 5.54 8.64 -13.88
CA TYR A 340 6.64 7.93 -13.24
C TYR A 340 7.16 6.78 -14.11
N SER A 341 8.43 6.47 -13.89
CA SER A 341 9.05 5.22 -14.30
C SER A 341 9.39 4.42 -13.05
N TYR A 342 9.02 3.14 -13.05
CA TYR A 342 9.41 2.19 -12.03
C TYR A 342 10.21 1.05 -12.65
N THR A 343 11.33 0.70 -12.04
CA THR A 343 12.20 -0.40 -12.47
C THR A 343 12.54 -1.26 -11.27
N SER A 344 12.42 -2.58 -11.40
CA SER A 344 12.71 -3.55 -10.34
C SER A 344 13.53 -4.70 -10.90
N ILE A 345 14.56 -5.11 -10.17
CA ILE A 345 15.32 -6.33 -10.45
C ILE A 345 15.49 -7.12 -9.15
N ARG A 346 15.20 -8.41 -9.20
CA ARG A 346 15.37 -9.34 -8.08
C ARG A 346 16.13 -10.56 -8.55
N ILE A 347 17.20 -10.88 -7.82
CA ILE A 347 18.02 -12.06 -8.05
C ILE A 347 17.93 -12.91 -6.78
N PRO A 348 17.05 -13.92 -6.75
CA PRO A 348 17.00 -14.88 -5.65
C PRO A 348 18.17 -15.84 -5.73
N ASP A 349 18.35 -16.63 -4.66
CA ASP A 349 19.13 -17.86 -4.65
C ASP A 349 20.59 -17.66 -5.15
N LEU A 350 21.26 -16.66 -4.58
CA LEU A 350 22.67 -16.37 -4.81
C LEU A 350 23.59 -17.10 -3.82
N GLY A 351 24.82 -17.34 -4.25
CA GLY A 351 25.88 -17.96 -3.45
C GLY A 351 25.88 -19.50 -3.52
N PRO A 352 26.81 -20.16 -2.82
CA PRO A 352 27.00 -21.62 -2.91
C PRO A 352 25.92 -22.45 -2.20
N ARG A 353 24.95 -21.80 -1.55
CA ARG A 353 23.87 -22.45 -0.79
C ARG A 353 22.49 -21.87 -1.12
N ASP A 354 22.40 -21.00 -2.13
CA ASP A 354 21.14 -20.38 -2.55
C ASP A 354 20.40 -19.68 -1.40
N THR A 355 21.13 -19.11 -0.44
CA THR A 355 20.54 -18.48 0.75
C THR A 355 20.43 -16.96 0.66
N ILE A 356 21.00 -16.33 -0.38
CA ILE A 356 21.07 -14.88 -0.51
C ILE A 356 20.09 -14.42 -1.60
N SER A 357 19.27 -13.43 -1.29
CA SER A 357 18.45 -12.71 -2.26
C SER A 357 18.84 -11.24 -2.29
N VAL A 358 18.99 -10.68 -3.48
CA VAL A 358 19.26 -9.26 -3.68
C VAL A 358 18.20 -8.66 -4.58
N SER A 359 17.73 -7.46 -4.26
CA SER A 359 16.89 -6.68 -5.16
C SER A 359 17.27 -5.22 -5.21
N ALA A 360 17.00 -4.59 -6.35
CA ALA A 360 17.11 -3.17 -6.53
C ALA A 360 15.83 -2.65 -7.18
N ARG A 361 15.33 -1.51 -6.70
CA ARG A 361 14.12 -0.86 -7.19
C ARG A 361 14.36 0.62 -7.36
N VAL A 362 13.89 1.19 -8.47
CA VAL A 362 13.95 2.63 -8.73
C VAL A 362 12.54 3.11 -9.05
N LEU A 363 12.08 4.14 -8.34
CA LEU A 363 10.90 4.90 -8.69
C LEU A 363 11.33 6.33 -9.01
N ALA A 364 11.08 6.79 -10.23
CA ALA A 364 11.46 8.13 -10.68
C ALA A 364 10.24 8.91 -11.19
N SER A 365 10.02 10.12 -10.66
CA SER A 365 9.08 11.09 -11.21
C SER A 365 9.67 11.72 -12.46
N LEU A 366 8.97 11.59 -13.58
CA LEU A 366 9.37 12.16 -14.87
C LEU A 366 9.02 13.65 -15.00
N ILE A 367 8.29 14.19 -14.01
CA ILE A 367 7.89 15.60 -13.97
C ILE A 367 8.92 16.47 -13.25
N GLN A 368 9.61 15.90 -12.27
CA GLN A 368 10.49 16.62 -11.34
C GLN A 368 11.95 16.19 -11.38
N ASP A 369 12.30 15.23 -12.24
CA ASP A 369 13.64 14.63 -12.31
C ASP A 369 14.15 14.20 -10.91
N SER A 370 13.28 13.53 -10.15
CA SER A 370 13.53 13.07 -8.78
C SER A 370 13.06 11.63 -8.61
N GLY A 371 13.59 10.93 -7.60
CA GLY A 371 13.26 9.53 -7.39
C GLY A 371 13.84 8.92 -6.12
N ALA A 372 13.56 7.64 -5.94
CA ALA A 372 14.09 6.80 -4.88
C ALA A 372 14.71 5.53 -5.47
N LEU A 373 15.94 5.20 -5.05
CA LEU A 373 16.60 3.93 -5.31
C LEU A 373 16.63 3.13 -4.01
N GLN A 374 15.93 2.00 -3.97
CA GLN A 374 15.94 1.06 -2.87
C GLN A 374 16.79 -0.17 -3.25
N LEU A 375 17.68 -0.59 -2.36
CA LEU A 375 18.44 -1.82 -2.45
C LEU A 375 18.09 -2.69 -1.25
N ASN A 376 17.78 -3.97 -1.49
CA ASN A 376 17.51 -4.93 -0.44
C ASN A 376 18.44 -6.14 -0.55
N TYR A 377 18.90 -6.60 0.60
CA TYR A 377 19.67 -7.81 0.80
C TYR A 377 18.95 -8.67 1.83
N GLU A 378 18.74 -9.94 1.51
CA GLU A 378 18.20 -10.93 2.43
C GLU A 378 19.11 -12.15 2.45
N GLN A 379 19.29 -12.73 3.63
CA GLN A 379 20.05 -13.96 3.81
C GLN A 379 19.34 -14.90 4.78
N ASN A 380 18.98 -16.08 4.30
CA ASN A 380 18.54 -17.18 5.15
C ASN A 380 19.74 -17.70 5.95
N LEU A 381 19.71 -17.50 7.27
CA LEU A 381 20.75 -18.00 8.17
C LEU A 381 20.51 -19.49 8.48
N ASN A 382 19.24 -19.86 8.61
CA ASN A 382 18.72 -21.23 8.74
C ASN A 382 17.22 -21.22 8.35
N ASP A 383 16.49 -22.30 8.66
CA ASP A 383 15.08 -22.47 8.31
C ASP A 383 14.13 -21.51 9.06
N GLU A 384 14.57 -20.96 10.18
CA GLU A 384 13.76 -20.10 11.08
C GLU A 384 14.20 -18.63 11.05
N MET A 385 15.43 -18.33 10.61
CA MET A 385 16.06 -17.02 10.77
C MET A 385 16.47 -16.40 9.44
N VAL A 386 16.05 -15.15 9.23
CA VAL A 386 16.41 -14.35 8.04
C VAL A 386 17.02 -13.04 8.48
N LEU A 387 18.24 -12.76 8.02
CA LEU A 387 18.87 -11.45 8.12
C LEU A 387 18.44 -10.61 6.91
N SER A 388 18.09 -9.35 7.14
CA SER A 388 17.73 -8.41 6.08
C SER A 388 18.47 -7.08 6.27
N ALA A 389 18.84 -6.47 5.15
CA ALA A 389 19.34 -5.11 5.09
C ALA A 389 18.69 -4.39 3.91
N GLU A 390 18.29 -3.15 4.13
CA GLU A 390 17.65 -2.29 3.14
C GLU A 390 18.33 -0.92 3.16
N THR A 391 18.52 -0.30 2.00
CA THR A 391 18.88 1.10 1.90
C THR A 391 18.09 1.79 0.81
N THR A 392 17.57 2.98 1.12
CA THR A 392 16.84 3.82 0.19
C THR A 392 17.55 5.16 0.07
N ASN A 393 17.94 5.52 -1.15
CA ASN A 393 18.58 6.79 -1.47
C ASN A 393 17.62 7.63 -2.32
N PHE A 394 17.33 8.84 -1.87
CA PHE A 394 16.47 9.77 -2.57
C PHE A 394 17.32 10.75 -3.40
N PHE A 395 16.97 10.92 -4.68
CA PHE A 395 17.73 11.75 -5.62
C PHE A 395 16.84 12.78 -6.32
N GLY A 396 17.47 13.81 -6.91
CA GLY A 396 16.80 14.96 -7.51
C GLY A 396 17.16 16.28 -6.84
N GLN A 397 16.45 17.35 -7.18
CA GLN A 397 16.61 18.65 -6.51
C GLN A 397 15.95 18.65 -5.11
N LYS A 398 16.39 19.53 -4.22
CA LYS A 398 15.71 19.78 -2.93
C LYS A 398 14.25 20.21 -3.20
N ASN A 399 13.34 19.88 -2.29
CA ASN A 399 11.91 20.21 -2.39
C ASN A 399 11.18 19.56 -3.59
N THR A 400 11.71 18.44 -4.08
CA THR A 400 10.98 17.52 -4.96
C THR A 400 10.29 16.45 -4.12
N GLU A 401 9.36 15.71 -4.73
CA GLU A 401 8.51 14.71 -4.06
C GLU A 401 9.32 13.74 -3.20
N PHE A 402 10.43 13.24 -3.74
CA PHE A 402 11.28 12.24 -3.08
C PHE A 402 12.32 12.86 -2.13
N ARG A 403 12.73 14.11 -2.34
CA ARG A 403 13.73 14.81 -1.51
C ARG A 403 13.16 15.91 -0.62
N LEU A 404 11.88 15.81 -0.27
CA LEU A 404 11.23 16.80 0.58
C LEU A 404 11.64 16.64 2.06
N LEU A 405 11.78 15.40 2.53
CA LEU A 405 11.94 15.08 3.95
C LEU A 405 13.23 14.33 4.27
N LYS A 406 13.64 13.41 3.40
CA LYS A 406 14.77 12.51 3.62
C LYS A 406 15.72 12.54 2.43
N ASP A 407 17.01 12.36 2.69
CA ASP A 407 18.03 12.15 1.65
C ASP A 407 18.39 10.66 1.52
N HIS A 408 18.47 9.96 2.65
CA HIS A 408 18.74 8.54 2.66
C HIS A 408 18.12 7.87 3.89
N GLN A 409 17.91 6.57 3.78
CA GLN A 409 17.48 5.69 4.86
C GLN A 409 18.21 4.35 4.72
N TYR A 410 18.53 3.73 5.85
CA TYR A 410 19.02 2.36 5.87
C TYR A 410 18.39 1.61 7.03
N SER A 411 18.17 0.32 6.84
CA SER A 411 17.57 -0.56 7.83
C SER A 411 18.32 -1.87 7.85
N ILE A 412 18.56 -2.42 9.05
CA ILE A 412 19.09 -3.78 9.23
C ILE A 412 18.18 -4.46 10.23
N GLY A 413 17.84 -5.72 9.99
CA GLY A 413 17.02 -6.45 10.94
C GLY A 413 17.03 -7.95 10.74
N LEU A 414 16.43 -8.61 11.71
CA LEU A 414 16.41 -10.04 11.87
C LEU A 414 14.97 -10.49 12.05
N LYS A 415 14.55 -11.47 11.25
CA LYS A 415 13.28 -12.18 11.41
C LYS A 415 13.54 -13.55 12.02
N TYR A 416 12.71 -13.94 12.98
CA TYR A 416 12.59 -15.29 13.51
C TYR A 416 11.17 -15.82 13.27
N SER A 417 11.04 -17.02 12.72
CA SER A 417 9.77 -17.72 12.46
C SER A 417 9.64 -18.94 13.37
N PHE A 418 8.44 -19.19 13.92
CA PHE A 418 8.16 -20.30 14.85
C PHE A 418 6.79 -20.95 14.60
#